data_AF-A0A0T9TPN4-F1
#
_entry.id   AF-A0A0T9TPN4-F1
#
_cell.length_a   1.000
_cell.length_b   1.000
_cell.length_c   1.000
_cell.angle_alpha   90.00
_cell.angle_beta   90.00
_cell.angle_gamma   90.00
#
_symmetry.space_group_name_H-M   'P 1'
#
loop_
_entity.id
_entity.type
_entity.pdbx_description
1 polymer ?
#
loop_
_entity_poly.entity_id
_entity_poly.type
_entity_poly.pdbx_seq_one_letter_code
_entity_poly.pdbx_strand_id
1 'polypeptide(L)'
;MKNIMDGKQTLEDKISFTFGLFMGLLGLYMVPYALRNEILPYLSYPDVVSFYRLANYTVGGVFISLMIVVMSAYLLITGKKDVTKLKRYMILTGYITVFLLILVTIFNFYFTTTLYNKGYGTCWKKSLYSPMLFVKDARMCEKMGTQVLRKPRLTQQK
;
A
#
# COMPACT_ATOMS: atom_id res chain seq x y z
N MET A 1 36.82 -19.00 -5.48
CA MET A 1 35.62 -18.32 -6.03
C MET A 1 34.68 -19.38 -6.58
N LYS A 2 33.37 -19.18 -6.38
CA LYS A 2 32.25 -19.85 -7.06
C LYS A 2 31.91 -21.28 -6.60
N ASN A 3 31.29 -21.40 -5.42
CA ASN A 3 30.36 -22.51 -5.19
C ASN A 3 29.02 -22.13 -5.79
N ILE A 4 28.72 -22.84 -6.87
CA ILE A 4 27.55 -22.76 -7.72
C ILE A 4 26.32 -23.01 -6.84
N MET A 5 25.36 -22.09 -6.90
CA MET A 5 24.01 -22.29 -6.38
C MET A 5 23.32 -23.37 -7.24
N ASP A 6 23.63 -24.65 -7.04
CA ASP A 6 22.83 -25.74 -7.59
C ASP A 6 21.65 -26.02 -6.65
N GLY A 7 20.75 -25.04 -6.57
CA GLY A 7 19.38 -25.31 -6.23
C GLY A 7 18.69 -25.84 -7.48
N LYS A 8 18.68 -27.16 -7.69
CA LYS A 8 17.80 -27.79 -8.68
C LYS A 8 16.36 -27.42 -8.30
N GLN A 9 15.82 -26.35 -8.90
CA GLN A 9 14.40 -26.04 -8.84
C GLN A 9 13.65 -27.22 -9.44
N THR A 10 12.84 -27.90 -8.63
CA THR A 10 11.95 -28.95 -9.11
C THR A 10 10.92 -28.37 -10.09
N LEU A 11 10.39 -29.19 -10.99
CA LEU A 11 9.36 -28.76 -11.94
C LEU A 11 8.14 -28.17 -11.22
N GLU A 12 7.80 -28.73 -10.06
CA GLU A 12 6.74 -28.24 -9.17
C GLU A 12 7.03 -26.83 -8.64
N ASP A 13 8.27 -26.52 -8.24
CA ASP A 13 8.64 -25.17 -7.79
C ASP A 13 8.49 -24.15 -8.93
N LYS A 14 8.83 -24.53 -10.17
CA LYS A 14 8.66 -23.67 -11.35
C LYS A 14 7.19 -23.43 -11.67
N ILE A 15 6.35 -24.47 -11.64
CA ILE A 15 4.92 -24.36 -11.90
C ILE A 15 4.24 -23.52 -10.81
N SER A 16 4.56 -23.77 -9.53
CA SER A 16 4.04 -23.00 -8.40
C SER A 16 4.43 -21.53 -8.48
N PHE A 17 5.69 -21.23 -8.82
CA PHE A 17 6.17 -19.86 -9.02
C PHE A 17 5.45 -19.17 -10.19
N THR A 18 5.28 -19.87 -11.32
CA THR A 18 4.62 -19.33 -12.51
C THR A 18 3.13 -19.10 -12.27
N PHE A 19 2.46 -20.01 -11.57
CA PHE A 19 1.07 -19.85 -11.16
C PHE A 19 0.90 -18.67 -10.18
N GLY A 20 1.79 -18.55 -9.19
CA GLY A 20 1.81 -17.41 -8.27
C GLY A 20 2.03 -16.07 -8.99
N LEU A 21 2.93 -16.05 -9.97
CA LEU A 21 3.18 -14.88 -10.82
C LEU A 21 1.92 -14.52 -11.64
N PHE A 22 1.27 -15.51 -12.25
CA PHE A 22 0.04 -15.32 -13.02
C PHE A 22 -1.09 -14.78 -12.15
N MET A 23 -1.33 -15.38 -10.98
CA MET A 23 -2.35 -14.91 -10.03
C MET A 23 -2.04 -13.50 -9.50
N GLY A 24 -0.76 -13.20 -9.23
CA GLY A 24 -0.33 -11.86 -8.83
C GLY A 24 -0.59 -10.82 -9.92
N LEU A 25 -0.25 -11.13 -11.18
CA LEU A 25 -0.51 -10.26 -12.33
C LEU A 25 -2.02 -10.09 -12.58
N LEU A 26 -2.79 -11.17 -12.47
CA LEU A 26 -4.25 -11.13 -12.59
C LEU A 26 -4.85 -10.21 -11.50
N GLY A 27 -4.38 -10.34 -10.26
CA GLY A 27 -4.76 -9.46 -9.16
C GLY A 27 -4.42 -7.99 -9.45
N LEU A 28 -3.19 -7.72 -9.92
CA LEU A 28 -2.76 -6.37 -10.29
C LEU A 28 -3.57 -5.77 -11.44
N TYR A 29 -4.06 -6.59 -12.37
CA TYR A 29 -4.91 -6.15 -13.46
C TYR A 29 -6.36 -5.91 -13.01
N MET A 30 -6.91 -6.79 -12.18
CA MET A 30 -8.30 -6.73 -11.72
C MET A 30 -8.53 -5.69 -10.62
N VAL A 31 -7.54 -5.44 -9.74
CA VAL A 31 -7.68 -4.49 -8.61
C VAL A 31 -8.02 -3.07 -9.09
N PRO A 32 -7.35 -2.48 -10.10
CA PRO A 32 -7.74 -1.19 -10.65
C PRO A 32 -9.19 -1.15 -11.14
N TYR A 33 -9.64 -2.21 -11.82
CA TYR A 33 -11.01 -2.33 -12.33
C TYR A 33 -12.02 -2.38 -11.17
N ALA A 34 -11.80 -3.26 -10.20
CA ALA A 34 -12.66 -3.38 -9.01
C ALA A 34 -12.69 -2.07 -8.20
N LEU A 35 -11.55 -1.42 -8.02
CA LEU A 35 -11.49 -0.14 -7.33
C LEU A 35 -12.32 0.92 -8.04
N ARG A 36 -12.17 1.06 -9.36
CA ARG A 36 -12.85 2.09 -10.14
C ARG A 36 -14.34 1.87 -10.25
N ASN A 37 -14.79 0.62 -10.39
CA ASN A 37 -16.17 0.32 -10.78
C ASN A 37 -17.03 -0.21 -9.63
N GLU A 38 -16.44 -0.93 -8.67
CA GLU A 38 -17.20 -1.65 -7.62
C GLU A 38 -17.00 -1.07 -6.21
N ILE A 39 -15.85 -0.46 -5.93
CA ILE A 39 -15.52 0.01 -4.57
C ILE A 39 -15.72 1.51 -4.45
N LEU A 40 -14.93 2.30 -5.19
CA LEU A 40 -14.89 3.75 -5.04
C LEU A 40 -16.21 4.46 -5.37
N PRO A 41 -17.03 4.04 -6.35
CA PRO A 41 -18.30 4.70 -6.62
C PRO A 41 -19.28 4.63 -5.44
N TYR A 42 -19.28 3.52 -4.70
CA TYR A 42 -20.25 3.21 -3.64
C TYR A 42 -19.81 3.66 -2.25
N LEU A 43 -18.58 4.16 -2.09
CA LEU A 43 -18.14 4.78 -0.84
C LEU A 43 -18.93 6.08 -0.58
N SER A 44 -19.39 6.24 0.66
CA SER A 44 -19.91 7.53 1.14
C SER A 44 -18.75 8.48 1.38
N TYR A 45 -18.78 9.65 0.72
CA TYR A 45 -17.72 10.65 0.82
C TYR A 45 -18.18 11.86 1.66
N PRO A 46 -17.74 11.97 2.93
CA PRO A 46 -18.07 13.11 3.78
C PRO A 46 -17.37 14.38 3.29
N ASP A 47 -17.87 15.55 3.68
CA ASP A 47 -17.37 16.85 3.18
C ASP A 47 -15.90 17.14 3.53
N VAL A 48 -15.36 16.44 4.53
CA VAL A 48 -13.95 16.43 4.89
C VAL A 48 -13.47 14.99 4.98
N VAL A 49 -12.46 14.65 4.20
CA VAL A 49 -11.80 13.34 4.21
C VAL A 49 -10.36 13.52 4.67
N SER A 50 -10.04 13.00 5.84
CA SER A 50 -8.65 12.89 6.31
C SER A 50 -8.01 11.65 5.72
N PHE A 51 -6.96 11.84 4.92
CA PHE A 51 -6.28 10.73 4.26
C PHE A 51 -4.79 10.74 4.56
N TYR A 52 -4.34 9.75 5.34
CA TYR A 52 -2.94 9.55 5.67
C TYR A 52 -2.33 8.46 4.80
N ARG A 53 -1.73 8.85 3.67
CA ARG A 53 -1.13 7.91 2.71
C ARG A 53 -0.10 6.98 3.37
N LEU A 54 0.67 7.50 4.32
CA LEU A 54 1.72 6.75 5.01
C LEU A 54 1.15 5.63 5.91
N ALA A 55 -0.08 5.77 6.45
CA ALA A 55 -0.74 4.68 7.17
C ALA A 55 -0.95 3.46 6.27
N ASN A 56 -1.37 3.68 5.03
CA ASN A 56 -1.61 2.56 4.11
C ASN A 56 -0.30 1.84 3.76
N TYR A 57 0.80 2.58 3.63
CA TYR A 57 2.13 1.98 3.39
C TYR A 57 2.67 1.22 4.61
N THR A 58 2.38 1.69 5.83
CA THR A 58 2.76 0.96 7.05
C THR A 58 1.99 -0.36 7.17
N VAL A 59 0.71 -0.40 6.81
CA VAL A 59 -0.06 -1.65 6.72
C VAL A 59 0.55 -2.61 5.69
N GLY A 60 0.93 -2.13 4.51
CA GLY A 60 1.61 -2.94 3.49
C GLY A 60 2.97 -3.49 3.95
N GLY A 61 3.68 -2.75 4.81
CA GLY A 61 4.98 -3.12 5.39
C GLY A 61 4.94 -3.98 6.66
N VAL A 62 3.76 -4.40 7.14
CA VAL A 62 3.64 -5.18 8.37
C VAL A 62 4.38 -6.53 8.27
N PHE A 63 4.31 -7.20 7.12
CA PHE A 63 4.86 -8.55 6.96
C PHE A 63 6.38 -8.60 7.08
N ILE A 64 7.09 -7.62 6.51
CA ILE A 64 8.55 -7.56 6.66
C ILE A 64 8.96 -7.23 8.11
N SER A 65 8.19 -6.37 8.78
CA SER A 65 8.40 -6.03 10.19
C SER A 65 8.19 -7.24 11.10
N LEU A 66 7.13 -8.01 10.87
CA LEU A 66 6.84 -9.26 11.58
C LEU A 66 7.98 -10.27 11.41
N MET A 67 8.53 -10.39 10.19
CA MET A 67 9.62 -11.33 9.91
C MET A 67 10.94 -10.94 10.56
N ILE A 68 11.22 -9.64 10.68
CA ILE A 68 12.36 -9.15 11.46
C ILE A 68 12.21 -9.58 12.92
N VAL A 69 11.03 -9.38 13.52
CA VAL A 69 10.75 -9.80 14.90
C VAL A 69 10.92 -11.30 15.09
N VAL A 70 10.36 -12.12 14.18
CA VAL A 70 10.48 -13.59 14.23
C VAL A 70 11.95 -14.02 14.13
N MET A 71 12.74 -13.39 13.26
CA MET A 71 14.17 -13.66 13.16
C MET A 71 14.93 -13.26 14.43
N SER A 72 14.67 -12.07 14.96
CA SER A 72 15.30 -11.61 16.21
C SER A 72 14.97 -12.55 17.37
N ALA A 73 13.72 -12.98 17.50
CA ALA A 73 13.29 -13.95 18.51
C ALA A 73 13.97 -15.32 18.31
N TYR A 74 14.03 -15.82 17.07
CA TYR A 74 14.69 -17.09 16.77
C TYR A 74 16.18 -17.05 17.13
N LEU A 75 16.89 -15.98 16.76
CA LEU A 75 18.31 -15.79 17.08
C LEU A 75 18.55 -15.69 18.59
N LEU A 76 17.68 -14.98 19.32
CA LEU A 76 17.74 -14.86 20.78
C LEU A 76 17.52 -16.20 21.48
N ILE A 77 16.54 -17.00 21.04
CA ILE A 77 16.17 -18.27 21.70
C ILE A 77 17.19 -19.37 21.37
N THR A 78 17.61 -19.49 20.11
CA THR A 78 18.44 -20.63 19.69
C THR A 78 19.93 -20.37 19.77
N GLY A 79 20.38 -19.11 19.81
CA GLY A 79 21.80 -18.72 19.78
C GLY A 79 22.54 -19.12 18.49
N LYS A 80 21.84 -19.74 17.53
CA LYS A 80 22.40 -20.24 16.28
C LYS A 80 22.36 -19.12 15.24
N LYS A 81 23.54 -18.74 14.73
CA LYS A 81 23.68 -17.79 13.61
C LYS A 81 23.23 -18.38 12.26
N ASP A 82 22.91 -19.67 12.21
CA ASP A 82 22.43 -20.33 11.00
C ASP A 82 20.94 -20.06 10.78
N VAL A 83 20.67 -19.14 9.84
CA VAL A 83 19.33 -18.71 9.41
C VAL A 83 18.94 -19.29 8.06
N THR A 84 19.63 -20.32 7.57
CA THR A 84 19.43 -20.83 6.19
C THR A 84 18.00 -21.34 5.97
N LYS A 85 17.37 -21.92 7.01
CA LYS A 85 15.95 -22.33 6.97
C LYS A 85 14.98 -21.14 6.91
N LEU A 86 15.31 -20.01 7.55
CA LEU A 86 14.50 -18.79 7.56
C LEU A 86 14.66 -17.97 6.27
N LYS A 87 15.75 -18.16 5.53
CA LYS A 87 16.05 -17.44 4.29
C LYS A 87 14.94 -17.60 3.23
N ARG A 88 14.40 -18.80 3.06
CA ARG A 88 13.31 -19.06 2.10
C ARG A 88 12.04 -18.28 2.49
N TYR A 89 11.71 -18.27 3.77
CA TYR A 89 10.55 -17.51 4.28
C TYR A 89 10.76 -16.01 4.16
N MET A 90 11.97 -15.48 4.44
CA MET A 90 12.29 -14.07 4.26
C MET A 90 12.06 -13.61 2.82
N ILE A 91 12.57 -14.37 1.84
CA ILE A 91 12.40 -14.05 0.42
C ILE A 91 10.91 -14.03 0.05
N LEU A 92 10.14 -15.04 0.49
CA LEU A 92 8.70 -15.10 0.25
C LEU A 92 7.96 -13.89 0.84
N THR A 93 8.25 -13.54 2.10
CA THR A 93 7.63 -12.38 2.75
C THR A 93 8.07 -11.06 2.15
N GLY A 94 9.28 -10.98 1.61
CA GLY A 94 9.75 -9.84 0.81
C GLY A 94 8.89 -9.66 -0.44
N TYR A 95 8.65 -10.74 -1.20
CA TYR A 95 7.79 -10.69 -2.38
C TYR A 95 6.35 -10.30 -2.03
N ILE A 96 5.76 -10.85 -0.97
CA ILE A 96 4.42 -10.49 -0.51
C ILE A 96 4.37 -9.01 -0.12
N THR A 97 5.38 -8.52 0.62
CA THR A 97 5.46 -7.11 1.03
C THR A 97 5.51 -6.19 -0.18
N VAL A 98 6.39 -6.48 -1.16
CA VAL A 98 6.49 -5.69 -2.39
C VAL A 98 5.15 -5.68 -3.14
N PHE A 99 4.51 -6.84 -3.28
CA PHE A 99 3.20 -6.94 -3.92
C PHE A 99 2.13 -6.08 -3.22
N LEU A 100 2.06 -6.14 -1.89
CA LEU A 100 1.13 -5.32 -1.11
C LEU A 100 1.44 -3.82 -1.21
N LEU A 101 2.71 -3.43 -1.24
CA LEU A 101 3.11 -2.03 -1.44
C LEU A 101 2.68 -1.50 -2.82
N ILE A 102 2.73 -2.36 -3.86
CA ILE A 102 2.19 -2.01 -5.19
C ILE A 102 0.68 -1.82 -5.12
N LEU A 103 -0.07 -2.74 -4.49
CA LEU A 103 -1.52 -2.62 -4.33
C LEU A 103 -1.91 -1.35 -3.54
N VAL A 104 -1.19 -1.05 -2.45
CA VAL A 104 -1.37 0.18 -1.66
C VAL A 104 -1.13 1.43 -2.53
N THR A 105 -0.12 1.40 -3.40
CA THR A 105 0.18 2.51 -4.30
C THR A 105 -0.96 2.72 -5.31
N ILE A 106 -1.47 1.65 -5.90
CA ILE A 106 -2.63 1.68 -6.80
C ILE A 106 -3.85 2.25 -6.07
N PHE A 107 -4.17 1.73 -4.88
CA PHE A 107 -5.29 2.21 -4.08
C PHE A 107 -5.17 3.71 -3.76
N ASN A 108 -4.02 4.15 -3.24
CA ASN A 108 -3.76 5.55 -2.90
C ASN A 108 -3.95 6.47 -4.10
N PHE A 109 -3.50 6.04 -5.29
CA PHE A 109 -3.64 6.78 -6.53
C PHE A 109 -5.11 6.91 -6.97
N TYR A 110 -5.83 5.79 -7.04
CA TYR A 110 -7.24 5.77 -7.47
C TYR A 110 -8.17 6.49 -6.48
N PHE A 111 -7.96 6.31 -5.18
CA PHE A 111 -8.73 7.00 -4.14
C PHE A 111 -8.53 8.52 -4.21
N THR A 112 -7.28 8.97 -4.29
CA THR A 112 -6.96 10.40 -4.46
C THR A 112 -7.58 10.97 -5.74
N THR A 113 -7.48 10.24 -6.86
CA THR A 113 -8.02 10.67 -8.16
C THR A 113 -9.55 10.79 -8.10
N THR A 114 -10.22 9.85 -7.44
CA THR A 114 -11.68 9.88 -7.26
C THR A 114 -12.11 11.09 -6.45
N LEU A 115 -11.40 11.44 -5.37
CA LEU A 115 -11.68 12.66 -4.60
C LEU A 115 -11.56 13.92 -5.47
N TYR A 116 -10.50 14.02 -6.28
CA TYR A 116 -10.36 15.16 -7.20
C TYR A 116 -11.46 15.20 -8.27
N ASN A 117 -11.89 14.05 -8.79
CA ASN A 117 -12.99 13.97 -9.77
C ASN A 117 -14.33 14.34 -9.14
N LYS A 118 -14.54 14.03 -7.85
CA LYS A 118 -15.71 14.47 -7.07
C LYS A 118 -15.62 15.94 -6.61
N GLY A 119 -14.61 16.69 -7.06
CA GLY A 119 -14.47 18.12 -6.82
C GLY A 119 -13.76 18.53 -5.54
N TYR A 120 -13.23 17.57 -4.77
CA TYR A 120 -12.50 17.88 -3.53
C TYR A 120 -11.21 18.66 -3.83
N GLY A 121 -10.98 19.71 -3.05
CA GLY A 121 -9.68 20.37 -2.92
C GLY A 121 -8.83 19.69 -1.86
N THR A 122 -7.60 20.17 -1.68
CA THR A 122 -6.70 19.69 -0.63
C THR A 122 -6.25 20.83 0.27
N CYS A 123 -6.27 20.56 1.58
CA CYS A 123 -5.62 21.39 2.59
C CYS A 123 -4.36 20.69 3.09
N TRP A 124 -3.37 21.49 3.47
CA TRP A 124 -2.14 21.03 4.10
C TRP A 124 -1.86 21.78 5.36
N LYS A 125 -1.54 21.03 6.41
CA LYS A 125 -0.93 21.57 7.62
C LYS A 125 0.58 21.47 7.42
N LYS A 126 1.32 22.52 7.77
CA LYS A 126 2.78 22.65 7.58
C LYS A 126 3.61 21.70 8.48
N SER A 127 3.25 20.42 8.52
CA SER A 127 3.90 19.35 9.30
C SER A 127 3.94 18.08 8.46
N LEU A 128 5.12 17.44 8.41
CA LEU A 128 5.36 16.20 7.67
C LEU A 128 4.47 15.02 8.11
N TYR A 129 3.96 15.06 9.34
CA TYR A 129 3.15 14.00 9.93
C TYR A 129 1.64 14.27 9.82
N SER A 130 1.24 15.43 9.29
CA SER A 130 -0.18 15.75 9.21
C SER A 130 -0.86 15.02 8.04
N PRO A 131 -2.09 14.51 8.23
CA PRO A 131 -2.85 13.92 7.13
C PRO A 131 -3.15 14.97 6.06
N MET A 132 -3.18 14.51 4.81
CA MET A 132 -3.70 15.33 3.72
C MET A 132 -5.21 15.37 3.88
N LEU A 133 -5.76 16.57 4.06
CA LEU A 133 -7.20 16.78 4.19
C LEU A 133 -7.75 17.07 2.80
N PHE A 134 -8.74 16.30 2.38
CA PHE A 134 -9.51 16.57 1.18
C PHE A 134 -10.84 17.20 1.58
N VAL A 135 -11.18 18.36 1.01
CA VAL A 135 -12.37 19.15 1.40
C VAL A 135 -13.18 19.59 0.20
N LYS A 136 -14.51 19.69 0.32
CA LYS A 136 -15.35 20.30 -0.72
C LYS A 136 -15.40 21.83 -0.66
N ASP A 137 -15.17 22.42 0.52
CA ASP A 137 -15.15 23.86 0.73
C ASP A 137 -13.78 24.31 1.25
N ALA A 138 -13.16 25.27 0.56
CA ALA A 138 -11.87 25.83 0.94
C ALA A 138 -11.91 26.54 2.31
N ARG A 139 -13.07 27.06 2.72
CA ARG A 139 -13.26 27.69 4.05
C ARG A 139 -13.06 26.70 5.20
N MET A 140 -13.25 25.41 4.95
CA MET A 140 -12.94 24.36 5.93
C MET A 140 -11.44 24.32 6.24
N CYS A 141 -10.56 24.62 5.25
CA CYS A 141 -9.12 24.65 5.49
C CYS A 141 -8.74 25.73 6.50
N GLU A 142 -9.32 26.93 6.37
CA GLU A 142 -9.10 28.06 7.28
C GLU A 142 -9.63 27.77 8.69
N LYS A 143 -10.84 27.21 8.80
CA LYS A 143 -11.42 26.77 10.08
C LYS A 143 -10.53 25.76 10.82
N MET A 144 -9.77 24.95 10.09
CA MET A 144 -8.87 23.94 10.64
C MET A 144 -7.44 24.45 10.85
N GLY A 145 -7.16 25.74 10.59
CA GLY A 145 -5.83 26.32 10.70
C GLY A 145 -4.82 25.74 9.69
N THR A 146 -5.31 25.34 8.51
CA THR A 146 -4.52 24.71 7.45
C THR A 146 -4.51 25.57 6.18
N GLN A 147 -3.48 25.40 5.35
CA GLN A 147 -3.32 26.15 4.10
C GLN A 147 -3.96 25.39 2.94
N VAL A 148 -4.62 26.09 2.02
CA VAL A 148 -5.18 25.50 0.80
C VAL A 148 -4.04 25.17 -0.17
N LEU A 149 -3.81 23.88 -0.45
CA LEU A 149 -2.90 23.42 -1.50
C LEU A 149 -3.57 23.42 -2.87
N ARG A 150 -4.82 22.94 -2.93
CA ARG A 150 -5.62 22.88 -4.15
C ARG A 150 -7.04 23.30 -3.83
N LYS A 151 -7.55 24.31 -4.56
CA LYS A 151 -8.94 24.74 -4.39
C LYS A 151 -9.91 23.63 -4.84
N PRO A 152 -11.01 23.39 -4.12
CA PRO A 152 -12.08 22.54 -4.59
C PRO A 152 -12.61 23.06 -5.92
N ARG A 153 -12.99 22.15 -6.81
CA ARG A 153 -13.77 22.53 -7.99
C ARG A 153 -15.22 22.63 -7.53
N LEU A 154 -15.87 23.74 -7.84
CA LEU A 154 -17.33 23.85 -7.74
C LEU A 154 -17.93 22.70 -8.54
N THR A 155 -18.23 21.59 -7.86
CA THR A 155 -19.13 20.59 -8.40
C THR A 155 -20.45 21.31 -8.42
N GLN A 156 -20.91 21.70 -9.60
CA GLN A 156 -22.31 22.09 -9.75
C GLN A 156 -23.12 20.90 -9.22
N GLN A 157 -23.63 21.04 -8.00
CA GLN A 157 -24.68 20.18 -7.50
C GLN A 157 -25.82 20.35 -8.50
N LYS A 158 -26.04 19.32 -9.29
CA LYS A 158 -27.18 19.21 -10.18
C LYS A 158 -28.09 18.15 -9.61
#